data_AF-A0A1F7AW43-F1
#
_entry.id   AF-A0A1F7AW43-F1
#
_cell.length_a   1.000
_cell.length_b   1.000
_cell.length_c   1.000
_cell.angle_alpha   90.00
_cell.angle_beta   90.00
_cell.angle_gamma   90.00
#
_symmetry.space_group_name_H-M   'P 1'
#
loop_
_entity.id
_entity.type
_entity.pdbx_description
1 polymer ?
#
loop_
_entity_poly.entity_id
_entity_poly.type
_entity_poly.pdbx_seq_one_letter_code
_entity_poly.pdbx_strand_id
1 'polypeptide(L)'
;MLDIIFGLKTHAILDVWTIEHLLSGLSVGSAVKTKNHKVLSRILNTKDHKHHSWWFNLTGVLFFAYLWETLEHYLETGLAGTRVEYWFQGVEFWPNRLIADPLMLVLGYMIAKKWPFLVWPARVLSIAWIIIHVFVFPHSMYLQEVLLK
;
A
#
# COMPACT_ATOMS: atom_id res chain seq x y z
N MET A 1 -24.30 -7.26 2.06
CA MET A 1 -24.00 -6.25 0.99
C MET A 1 -22.82 -5.38 1.40
N LEU A 2 -22.76 -4.92 2.65
CA LEU A 2 -21.57 -4.27 3.22
C LEU A 2 -20.33 -5.18 3.22
N ASP A 3 -20.53 -6.50 3.32
CA ASP A 3 -19.46 -7.51 3.39
C ASP A 3 -18.61 -7.60 2.11
N ILE A 4 -19.14 -7.17 0.96
CA ILE A 4 -18.40 -7.05 -0.30
C ILE A 4 -17.55 -5.78 -0.31
N ILE A 5 -17.98 -4.74 0.40
CA ILE A 5 -17.27 -3.45 0.42
C ILE A 5 -16.11 -3.52 1.41
N PHE A 6 -16.36 -3.99 2.64
CA PHE A 6 -15.35 -4.09 3.69
C PHE A 6 -15.50 -5.42 4.44
N GLY A 7 -14.48 -6.26 4.43
CA GLY A 7 -14.62 -7.62 4.93
C GLY A 7 -13.34 -8.45 4.83
N LEU A 8 -13.49 -9.77 4.72
CA LEU A 8 -12.34 -10.65 4.54
C LEU A 8 -11.75 -10.49 3.14
N LYS A 9 -10.42 -10.47 3.05
CA LYS A 9 -9.65 -10.23 1.82
C LYS A 9 -10.05 -11.10 0.63
N THR A 10 -10.57 -12.30 0.88
CA THR A 10 -10.97 -13.26 -0.18
C THR A 10 -12.27 -12.88 -0.90
N HIS A 11 -13.08 -11.98 -0.32
CA HIS A 11 -14.41 -11.64 -0.84
C HIS A 11 -14.73 -10.14 -0.85
N ALA A 12 -13.98 -9.33 -0.10
CA ALA A 12 -14.22 -7.90 0.03
C ALA A 12 -13.25 -7.06 -0.81
N ILE A 13 -13.73 -5.89 -1.24
CA ILE A 13 -12.94 -4.90 -1.99
C ILE A 13 -11.97 -4.17 -1.08
N LEU A 14 -12.35 -3.95 0.18
CA LEU A 14 -11.53 -3.33 1.21
C LEU A 14 -11.46 -4.26 2.42
N ASP A 15 -10.38 -4.12 3.18
CA ASP A 15 -10.16 -4.85 4.43
C ASP A 15 -9.29 -4.02 5.38
N VAL A 16 -8.87 -4.62 6.50
CA VAL A 16 -7.96 -3.94 7.45
C VAL A 16 -6.63 -3.51 6.82
N TRP A 17 -6.14 -4.17 5.75
CA TRP A 17 -4.88 -3.84 5.08
C TRP A 17 -5.00 -2.63 4.15
N THR A 18 -6.21 -2.27 3.73
CA THR A 18 -6.52 -0.97 3.09
C THR A 18 -5.95 0.22 3.89
N ILE A 19 -5.94 0.15 5.23
CA ILE A 19 -5.34 1.17 6.09
C ILE A 19 -3.82 1.22 5.89
N GLU A 20 -3.18 0.05 5.87
CA GLU A 20 -1.74 -0.06 5.66
C GLU A 20 -1.35 0.43 4.25
N HIS A 21 -2.10 0.05 3.22
CA HIS A 21 -1.91 0.53 1.86
C HIS A 21 -2.00 2.07 1.76
N LEU A 22 -2.92 2.68 2.50
CA LEU A 22 -2.99 4.13 2.61
C LEU A 22 -1.74 4.73 3.27
N LEU A 23 -1.36 4.23 4.45
CA LEU A 23 -0.21 4.73 5.21
C LEU A 23 1.11 4.57 4.44
N SER A 24 1.29 3.41 3.81
CA SER A 24 2.39 3.12 2.89
C SER A 24 2.36 4.04 1.67
N GLY A 25 1.17 4.37 1.14
CA GLY A 25 0.98 5.35 0.08
C GLY A 25 1.54 6.74 0.41
N LEU A 26 1.36 7.23 1.65
CA LEU A 26 1.96 8.50 2.08
C LEU A 26 3.50 8.44 2.01
N SER A 27 4.07 7.32 2.47
CA SER A 27 5.50 7.11 2.56
C SER A 27 6.15 6.94 1.18
N VAL A 28 5.65 5.98 0.40
CA VAL A 28 6.10 5.66 -0.96
C VAL A 28 5.87 6.85 -1.88
N GLY A 29 4.69 7.48 -1.83
CA GLY A 29 4.37 8.67 -2.61
C GLY A 29 5.33 9.82 -2.39
N SER A 30 5.69 10.09 -1.13
CA SER A 30 6.68 11.13 -0.80
C SER A 30 8.09 10.77 -1.33
N ALA A 31 8.49 9.50 -1.24
CA ALA A 31 9.78 9.03 -1.74
C ALA A 31 9.86 9.12 -3.27
N VAL A 32 8.83 8.64 -3.98
CA VAL A 32 8.70 8.71 -5.44
C VAL A 32 8.76 10.16 -5.90
N LYS A 33 7.94 11.05 -5.31
CA LYS A 33 7.94 12.49 -5.65
C LYS A 33 9.34 13.10 -5.52
N THR A 34 10.04 12.80 -4.43
CA THR A 34 11.38 13.35 -4.17
C THR A 34 12.41 12.84 -5.17
N LYS A 35 12.40 11.52 -5.46
CA LYS A 35 13.31 10.90 -6.42
C LYS A 35 13.04 11.41 -7.85
N ASN A 36 11.78 11.42 -8.25
CA ASN A 36 11.37 11.87 -9.58
C ASN A 36 11.69 13.33 -9.83
N HIS A 37 11.49 14.20 -8.84
CA HIS A 37 11.89 15.60 -8.95
C HIS A 37 13.40 15.74 -9.21
N LYS A 38 14.24 15.01 -8.45
CA LYS A 38 15.71 15.01 -8.65
C LYS A 38 16.12 14.47 -10.03
N VAL A 39 15.44 13.44 -10.53
CA VAL A 39 15.72 12.87 -11.86
C VAL A 39 15.32 13.86 -12.95
N LEU A 40 14.13 14.44 -12.86
CA LEU A 40 13.61 15.37 -13.85
C LEU A 40 14.45 16.66 -13.92
N SER A 41 14.85 17.22 -12.78
CA SER A 41 15.74 18.40 -12.74
C SER A 41 17.09 18.11 -13.38
N ARG A 42 17.62 16.89 -13.20
CA ARG A 42 18.88 16.46 -13.82
C ARG A 42 18.77 16.30 -15.33
N ILE A 43 17.68 15.70 -15.82
CA ILE A 43 17.45 15.49 -17.27
C ILE A 43 17.23 16.82 -17.99
N LEU A 44 16.44 17.71 -17.40
CA LEU A 44 16.14 19.02 -18.00
C LEU A 44 17.28 20.04 -17.83
N ASN A 45 18.33 19.69 -17.09
CA ASN A 45 19.43 20.57 -16.71
C ASN A 45 18.95 21.90 -16.08
N THR A 46 17.81 21.85 -15.36
CA THR A 46 17.21 23.01 -14.71
C THR A 46 17.52 22.98 -13.22
N LYS A 47 18.03 24.09 -12.68
CA LYS A 47 18.14 24.33 -11.24
C LYS A 47 16.81 24.78 -10.61
N ASP A 48 15.78 25.00 -11.43
CA ASP A 48 14.52 25.60 -10.99
C ASP A 48 13.57 24.54 -10.41
N HIS A 49 12.99 24.86 -9.25
CA HIS A 49 12.20 23.97 -8.41
C HIS A 49 10.76 23.73 -8.90
N LYS A 50 10.38 24.25 -10.08
CA LYS A 50 8.99 24.28 -10.54
C LYS A 50 8.55 23.07 -11.38
N HIS A 51 9.47 22.21 -11.80
CA HIS A 51 9.12 21.08 -12.65
C HIS A 51 8.62 19.89 -11.81
N HIS A 52 7.30 19.69 -11.82
CA HIS A 52 6.63 18.53 -11.26
C HIS A 52 5.70 17.93 -12.32
N SER A 53 5.94 16.67 -12.69
CA SER A 53 4.99 15.91 -13.52
C SER A 53 4.13 15.01 -12.64
N TRP A 54 2.83 15.29 -12.62
CA TRP A 54 1.84 14.43 -11.95
C TRP A 54 1.91 13.01 -12.48
N TRP A 55 1.90 12.85 -13.80
CA TRP A 55 1.94 11.55 -14.47
C TRP A 55 3.18 10.75 -14.11
N PHE A 56 4.35 11.40 -14.10
CA PHE A 56 5.60 10.71 -13.77
C PHE A 56 5.61 10.18 -12.32
N ASN A 57 5.07 10.95 -11.38
CA ASN A 57 4.91 10.50 -9.99
C ASN A 57 3.86 9.40 -9.86
N LEU A 58 2.72 9.54 -10.54
CA LEU A 58 1.65 8.55 -10.52
C LEU A 58 2.14 7.20 -11.05
N THR A 59 2.87 7.18 -12.17
CA THR A 59 3.49 5.96 -12.71
C THR A 59 4.45 5.32 -11.70
N GLY A 60 5.27 6.11 -11.00
CA GLY A 60 6.15 5.57 -9.97
C GLY A 60 5.40 4.97 -8.78
N VAL A 61 4.31 5.61 -8.32
CA VAL A 61 3.47 5.09 -7.23
C VAL A 61 2.78 3.79 -7.63
N LEU A 62 2.14 3.77 -8.81
CA LEU A 62 1.47 2.57 -9.33
C LEU A 62 2.44 1.43 -9.58
N PHE A 63 3.67 1.72 -10.04
CA PHE A 63 4.70 0.71 -10.19
C PHE A 63 5.00 0.01 -8.86
N PHE A 64 5.18 0.77 -7.77
CA PHE A 64 5.41 0.18 -6.45
C PHE A 64 4.19 -0.55 -5.90
N ALA A 65 2.98 -0.04 -6.17
CA ALA A 65 1.74 -0.73 -5.84
C ALA A 65 1.70 -2.12 -6.49
N TYR A 66 1.73 -2.19 -7.82
CA TYR A 66 1.64 -3.47 -8.52
C TYR A 66 2.85 -4.39 -8.29
N LEU A 67 4.03 -3.82 -8.00
CA LEU A 67 5.18 -4.62 -7.56
C LEU A 67 4.87 -5.33 -6.24
N TRP A 68 4.29 -4.62 -5.27
CA TRP A 68 3.88 -5.20 -4.01
C TRP A 68 2.77 -6.24 -4.19
N GLU A 69 1.71 -5.91 -4.94
CA GLU A 69 0.62 -6.86 -5.24
C GLU A 69 1.14 -8.17 -5.86
N THR A 70 2.12 -8.07 -6.75
CA THR A 70 2.73 -9.25 -7.39
C THR A 70 3.52 -10.09 -6.38
N LEU A 71 4.28 -9.44 -5.49
CA LEU A 71 5.01 -10.13 -4.43
C LEU A 71 4.04 -10.79 -3.44
N GLU A 72 2.99 -10.09 -3.06
CA GLU A 72 1.98 -10.61 -2.14
C GLU A 72 1.31 -11.84 -2.73
N HIS A 73 0.86 -11.80 -3.98
CA HIS A 73 0.28 -12.96 -4.64
C HIS A 73 1.22 -14.18 -4.66
N TYR A 74 2.52 -13.95 -4.82
CA TYR A 74 3.53 -15.02 -4.72
C TYR A 74 3.61 -15.61 -3.29
N LEU A 75 3.47 -14.78 -2.26
CA LEU A 75 3.46 -15.23 -0.86
C LEU A 75 2.17 -15.99 -0.52
N GLU A 76 1.03 -15.54 -1.04
CA GLU A 76 -0.29 -16.18 -0.85
C GLU A 76 -0.39 -17.56 -1.48
N THR A 77 0.26 -17.77 -2.62
CA THR A 77 0.25 -19.06 -3.35
C THR A 77 1.16 -20.11 -2.71
N GLY A 78 1.80 -19.80 -1.58
CA GLY A 78 2.59 -20.74 -0.80
C GLY A 78 3.98 -21.02 -1.37
N LEU A 79 4.42 -20.28 -2.38
CA LEU A 79 5.76 -20.42 -2.96
C LEU A 79 6.88 -20.03 -1.99
N ALA A 80 6.55 -19.28 -0.92
CA ALA A 80 7.43 -18.96 0.19
C ALA A 80 7.29 -19.90 1.42
N GLY A 81 6.57 -21.02 1.26
CA GLY A 81 6.37 -22.02 2.29
C GLY A 81 5.04 -21.92 3.02
N THR A 82 4.61 -23.05 3.59
CA THR A 82 3.26 -23.24 4.17
C THR A 82 2.97 -22.32 5.36
N ARG A 83 4.00 -21.92 6.12
CA ARG A 83 3.83 -20.96 7.22
C ARG A 83 3.42 -19.58 6.71
N VAL A 84 3.99 -19.14 5.59
CA VAL A 84 3.68 -17.84 4.98
C VAL A 84 2.30 -17.88 4.36
N GLU A 85 2.01 -18.94 3.58
CA GLU A 85 0.69 -19.21 3.02
C GLU A 85 -0.41 -19.17 4.09
N TYR A 86 -0.20 -19.89 5.20
CA TYR A 86 -1.12 -19.88 6.33
C TYR A 86 -1.28 -18.49 6.92
N TRP A 87 -0.22 -17.72 7.08
CA TRP A 87 -0.34 -16.36 7.60
C TRP A 87 -1.20 -15.47 6.68
N PHE A 88 -1.12 -15.63 5.36
CA PHE A 88 -1.91 -14.85 4.40
C PHE A 88 -3.40 -15.22 4.31
N GLN A 89 -3.79 -16.42 4.78
CA GLN A 89 -5.18 -16.91 4.81
C GLN A 89 -5.90 -16.87 3.45
N GLY A 90 -5.20 -17.26 2.39
CA GLY A 90 -5.75 -17.39 1.05
C GLY A 90 -5.48 -16.18 0.14
N VAL A 91 -5.98 -16.31 -1.09
CA VAL A 91 -5.73 -15.35 -2.17
C VAL A 91 -6.74 -14.21 -2.10
N GLU A 92 -6.23 -12.99 -2.20
CA GLU A 92 -7.03 -11.78 -2.19
C GLU A 92 -8.00 -11.67 -3.38
N PHE A 93 -9.15 -11.05 -3.14
CA PHE A 93 -10.17 -10.79 -4.12
C PHE A 93 -9.66 -9.85 -5.21
N TRP A 94 -9.87 -10.20 -6.47
CA TRP A 94 -9.29 -9.48 -7.60
C TRP A 94 -9.53 -7.95 -7.62
N PRO A 95 -10.70 -7.40 -7.22
CA PRO A 95 -10.88 -5.95 -7.19
C PRO A 95 -10.11 -5.29 -6.06
N ASN A 96 -9.85 -5.99 -4.96
CA ASN A 96 -9.00 -5.47 -3.90
C ASN A 96 -7.57 -5.28 -4.45
N ARG A 97 -6.96 -6.39 -4.88
CA ARG A 97 -5.62 -6.46 -5.48
C ARG A 97 -5.40 -5.50 -6.66
N LEU A 98 -6.29 -5.51 -7.64
CA LEU A 98 -6.05 -4.79 -8.91
C LEU A 98 -6.52 -3.33 -8.89
N ILE A 99 -7.44 -2.98 -7.99
CA ILE A 99 -8.09 -1.67 -7.97
C ILE A 99 -7.92 -1.01 -6.61
N ALA A 100 -8.47 -1.57 -5.55
CA ALA A 100 -8.58 -0.88 -4.26
C ALA A 100 -7.22 -0.55 -3.66
N ASP A 101 -6.34 -1.52 -3.50
CA ASP A 101 -5.05 -1.32 -2.85
C ASP A 101 -4.11 -0.38 -3.64
N PRO A 102 -3.97 -0.52 -4.98
CA PRO A 102 -3.27 0.49 -5.77
C PRO A 102 -3.89 1.90 -5.64
N LEU A 103 -5.21 2.02 -5.56
CA LEU A 103 -5.87 3.30 -5.34
C LEU A 103 -5.60 3.86 -3.94
N MET A 104 -5.50 3.03 -2.91
CA MET A 104 -5.13 3.48 -1.57
C MET A 104 -3.71 4.03 -1.53
N LEU A 105 -2.77 3.43 -2.26
CA LEU A 105 -1.42 3.98 -2.39
C LEU A 105 -1.43 5.35 -3.09
N VAL A 106 -2.23 5.48 -4.16
CA VAL A 106 -2.41 6.76 -4.87
C VAL A 106 -3.05 7.81 -3.96
N LEU A 107 -4.08 7.44 -3.20
CA LEU A 107 -4.74 8.32 -2.24
C LEU A 107 -3.74 8.78 -1.17
N GLY A 108 -2.90 7.87 -0.68
CA GLY A 108 -1.84 8.20 0.28
C GLY A 108 -0.84 9.21 -0.29
N TYR A 109 -0.43 9.02 -1.55
CA TYR A 109 0.41 10.00 -2.25
C TYR A 109 -0.28 11.38 -2.37
N MET A 110 -1.57 11.41 -2.70
CA MET A 110 -2.35 12.66 -2.78
C MET A 110 -2.39 13.38 -1.43
N ILE A 111 -2.61 12.64 -0.34
CA ILE A 111 -2.59 13.16 1.03
C ILE A 111 -1.19 13.72 1.36
N ALA A 112 -0.12 12.95 1.11
CA ALA A 112 1.26 13.40 1.36
C ALA A 112 1.65 14.65 0.54
N LYS A 113 1.09 14.81 -0.67
CA LYS A 113 1.29 16.03 -1.46
C LYS A 113 0.64 17.26 -0.82
N LYS A 114 -0.56 17.10 -0.24
CA LYS A 114 -1.32 18.19 0.38
C LYS A 114 -0.86 18.49 1.81
N TRP A 115 -0.51 17.46 2.58
CA TRP A 115 -0.10 17.55 3.99
C TRP A 115 1.19 16.75 4.23
N PRO A 116 2.36 17.29 3.86
CA PRO A 116 3.64 16.57 3.96
C PRO A 116 4.03 16.19 5.39
N PHE A 117 3.56 16.93 6.39
CA PHE A 117 3.85 16.65 7.80
C PHE A 117 3.25 15.30 8.27
N LEU A 118 2.24 14.76 7.57
CA LEU A 118 1.62 13.47 7.90
C LEU A 118 2.48 12.26 7.51
N VAL A 119 3.54 12.46 6.71
CA VAL A 119 4.41 11.35 6.24
C VAL A 119 5.11 10.66 7.41
N TRP A 120 5.65 11.41 8.37
CA TRP A 120 6.33 10.83 9.53
C TRP A 120 5.38 10.05 10.45
N PRO A 121 4.23 10.61 10.87
CA PRO A 121 3.20 9.85 11.57
C PRO A 121 2.80 8.58 10.83
N ALA A 122 2.58 8.67 9.51
CA ALA A 122 2.18 7.51 8.70
C ALA A 122 3.25 6.41 8.69
N ARG A 123 4.55 6.75 8.63
CA ARG A 123 5.63 5.77 8.74
C ARG A 123 5.63 5.05 10.09
N VAL A 124 5.48 5.80 11.18
CA VAL A 124 5.47 5.23 12.53
C VAL A 124 4.27 4.29 12.68
N LEU A 125 3.09 4.73 12.23
CA LEU A 125 1.87 3.93 12.28
C LEU A 125 1.96 2.68 11.39
N SER A 126 2.48 2.80 10.17
CA SER A 126 2.67 1.67 9.25
C SER A 126 3.64 0.63 9.80
N ILE A 127 4.78 1.07 10.35
CA ILE A 127 5.74 0.15 11.00
C ILE A 127 5.09 -0.53 12.20
N ALA A 128 4.38 0.22 13.05
CA ALA A 128 3.67 -0.35 14.18
C ALA A 128 2.60 -1.36 13.73
N TRP A 129 1.85 -1.05 12.68
CA TRP A 129 0.83 -1.89 12.10
C TRP A 129 1.41 -3.23 11.63
N ILE A 130 2.49 -3.18 10.84
CA ILE A 130 3.20 -4.38 10.35
C ILE A 130 3.74 -5.20 11.53
N ILE A 131 4.41 -4.57 12.51
CA ILE A 131 4.98 -5.28 13.66
C ILE A 131 3.88 -6.04 14.42
N ILE A 132 2.75 -5.39 14.68
CA ILE A 132 1.64 -6.03 15.40
C ILE A 132 1.06 -7.18 14.58
N HIS A 133 0.75 -6.98 13.30
CA HIS A 133 0.09 -8.00 12.49
C HIS A 133 1.00 -9.19 12.15
N VAL A 134 2.31 -8.97 12.04
CA VAL A 134 3.27 -10.04 11.72
C VAL A 134 3.72 -10.82 12.96
N PHE A 135 3.96 -10.15 14.08
CA PHE A 135 4.56 -10.79 15.26
C PHE A 135 3.58 -11.10 16.40
N VAL A 136 2.44 -10.42 16.46
CA VAL A 136 1.45 -10.60 17.53
C VAL A 136 0.25 -11.43 17.04
N PHE A 137 -0.26 -11.13 15.85
CA PHE A 137 -1.42 -11.83 15.32
C PHE A 137 -1.08 -13.17 14.66
N PRO A 138 -1.97 -14.17 14.77
CA PRO A 138 -1.73 -15.50 14.21
C PRO A 138 -1.75 -15.51 12.67
N HIS A 139 -2.49 -14.60 12.05
CA HIS A 139 -2.61 -14.44 10.60
C HIS A 139 -3.03 -13.01 10.24
N SER A 140 -2.87 -12.65 8.96
CA SER A 140 -3.10 -11.31 8.41
C SER A 140 -4.53 -10.81 8.60
N MET A 141 -5.51 -11.71 8.57
CA MET A 141 -6.94 -11.38 8.68
C MET A 141 -7.50 -11.43 10.10
N TYR A 142 -6.67 -11.70 11.12
CA TYR A 142 -7.14 -11.92 12.48
C TYR A 142 -7.91 -10.71 13.05
N LEU A 143 -7.41 -9.50 12.82
CA LEU A 143 -8.08 -8.28 13.27
C LEU A 143 -9.45 -8.11 12.61
N GLN A 144 -9.54 -8.37 11.30
CA GLN A 144 -10.80 -8.30 10.56
C GLN A 144 -11.83 -9.30 11.12
N GLU A 145 -11.41 -10.53 11.40
CA GLU A 145 -12.28 -11.54 12.00
C GLU A 145 -12.79 -11.12 13.38
N VAL A 146 -11.95 -10.48 14.20
CA VAL A 146 -12.38 -9.95 15.50
C VAL A 146 -13.37 -8.80 15.34
N LEU A 147 -13.20 -7.94 14.32
CA LEU A 147 -14.10 -6.80 14.05
C LEU A 147 -15.46 -7.22 13.47
N LEU A 148 -15.53 -8.36 12.78
CA LEU A 148 -16.74 -8.86 12.14
C LEU A 148 -17.55 -9.85 13.03
N LYS A 149 -17.04 -10.20 14.21
CA LYS A 149 -17.77 -10.97 15.23
C LYS A 149 -18.71 -10.07 16.03
#